data_AF-A0A9E5DYP5-F1
#
_entry.id   AF-A0A9E5DYP5-F1
#
_cell.length_a   1.000
_cell.length_b   1.000
_cell.length_c   1.000
_cell.angle_alpha   90.00
_cell.angle_beta   90.00
_cell.angle_gamma   90.00
#
_symmetry.space_group_name_H-M   'P 1'
#
loop_
_entity.id
_entity.type
_entity.pdbx_description
1 polymer ?
#
loop_
_entity_poly.entity_id
_entity_poly.type
_entity_poly.pdbx_seq_one_letter_code
_entity_poly.pdbx_strand_id
1 'polypeptide(L)'
;MNENCPEPNELRCVCPVSWAEVGYKVIRENGARDWANCRAALLQLPLHIIPADTELAEMAAGFKAAHKMSLADAFAAALAKQKKAELVAGDPEFKAVQGEIKIGWLK
;
A
#
# COMPACT_ATOMS: atom_id res chain seq x y z
N MET A 1 10.40 22.31 -4.94
CA MET A 1 11.01 20.97 -4.94
C MET A 1 10.96 20.49 -3.50
N ASN A 2 9.87 19.82 -3.12
CA ASN A 2 9.73 19.26 -1.78
C ASN A 2 9.83 17.75 -1.94
N GLU A 3 11.03 17.30 -2.27
CA GLU A 3 11.39 15.90 -2.14
C GLU A 3 11.48 15.63 -0.64
N ASN A 4 10.36 15.21 -0.05
CA ASN A 4 10.37 14.61 1.26
C ASN A 4 11.01 13.22 1.09
N CYS A 5 12.32 13.20 0.85
CA CYS A 5 13.12 11.99 0.80
C CYS A 5 13.17 11.46 2.24
N PRO A 6 12.51 10.34 2.51
CA PRO A 6 12.33 9.91 3.88
C PRO A 6 13.64 9.39 4.48
N GLU A 7 13.81 9.61 5.78
CA GLU A 7 15.03 9.30 6.53
C GLU A 7 15.48 7.83 6.35
N PRO A 8 16.79 7.55 6.28
CA PRO A 8 17.36 6.26 5.85
C PRO A 8 17.05 5.04 6.74
N ASN A 9 16.28 5.20 7.82
CA ASN A 9 15.96 4.12 8.77
C ASN A 9 14.44 3.85 8.91
N GLU A 10 13.62 4.41 8.02
CA GLU A 10 12.17 4.20 8.05
C GLU A 10 11.79 2.92 7.29
N LEU A 11 11.39 1.89 8.04
CA LEU A 11 10.88 0.62 7.51
C LEU A 11 9.56 0.85 6.76
N ARG A 12 9.56 0.67 5.43
CA ARG A 12 8.32 0.71 4.62
C ARG A 12 7.76 -0.69 4.47
N CYS A 13 6.46 -0.84 4.65
CA CYS A 13 5.78 -2.11 4.47
C CYS A 13 4.81 -2.03 3.29
N VAL A 14 4.68 -3.13 2.54
CA VAL A 14 3.64 -3.29 1.52
C VAL A 14 2.99 -4.66 1.68
N CYS A 15 1.69 -4.76 1.41
CA CYS A 15 1.03 -6.05 1.33
C CYS A 15 1.16 -6.63 -0.11
N PRO A 16 1.21 -7.96 -0.28
CA PRO A 16 1.23 -8.61 -1.58
C PRO A 16 0.07 -8.22 -2.50
N VAL A 17 -1.09 -7.86 -1.94
CA VAL A 17 -2.27 -7.47 -2.72
C VAL A 17 -2.08 -6.10 -3.37
N SER A 18 -1.55 -5.11 -2.64
CA SER A 18 -1.18 -3.80 -3.20
C SER A 18 -0.04 -3.93 -4.20
N TRP A 19 0.95 -4.80 -3.91
CA TRP A 19 2.02 -5.11 -4.87
C TRP A 19 1.48 -5.71 -6.18
N ALA A 20 0.52 -6.65 -6.08
CA ALA A 20 -0.14 -7.23 -7.23
C ALA A 20 -0.97 -6.20 -8.01
N GLU A 21 -1.63 -5.26 -7.34
CA GLU A 21 -2.37 -4.18 -8.00
C GLU A 21 -1.43 -3.27 -8.80
N VAL A 22 -0.31 -2.84 -8.23
CA VAL A 22 0.71 -2.05 -8.94
C VAL A 22 1.21 -2.82 -10.15
N GLY A 23 1.56 -4.10 -9.99
CA GLY A 23 1.99 -4.95 -11.09
C GLY A 23 0.94 -5.08 -12.18
N TYR A 24 -0.32 -5.30 -11.82
CA TYR A 24 -1.43 -5.37 -12.77
C TYR A 24 -1.60 -4.07 -13.56
N LYS A 25 -1.57 -2.89 -12.90
CA LYS A 25 -1.70 -1.59 -13.56
C LYS A 25 -0.58 -1.39 -14.60
N VAL A 26 0.69 -1.60 -14.20
CA VAL A 26 1.84 -1.47 -15.11
C VAL A 26 1.78 -2.47 -16.26
N ILE A 27 1.46 -3.74 -15.99
CA ILE A 27 1.34 -4.75 -17.05
C ILE A 27 0.24 -4.39 -18.04
N ARG A 28 -0.91 -3.92 -17.55
CA ARG A 28 -2.06 -3.56 -18.38
C ARG A 28 -1.78 -2.34 -19.25
N GLU A 29 -1.07 -1.34 -18.74
CA GLU A 29 -0.84 -0.07 -19.41
C GLU A 29 0.42 -0.08 -20.29
N ASN A 30 1.48 -0.78 -19.86
CA ASN A 30 2.81 -0.71 -20.46
C ASN A 30 3.40 -2.08 -20.84
N GLY A 31 2.78 -3.18 -20.41
CA GLY A 31 3.22 -4.53 -20.69
C GLY A 31 4.22 -5.11 -19.68
N ALA A 32 4.51 -6.40 -19.84
CA ALA A 32 5.29 -7.16 -18.87
C ALA A 32 6.76 -6.72 -18.74
N ARG A 33 7.35 -6.15 -19.81
CA ARG A 33 8.73 -5.65 -19.79
C ARG A 33 8.88 -4.46 -18.84
N ASP A 34 7.93 -3.54 -18.87
CA ASP A 34 7.97 -2.35 -18.02
C ASP A 34 7.69 -2.72 -16.56
N TRP A 35 6.83 -3.70 -16.32
CA TRP A 35 6.69 -4.27 -14.97
C TRP A 35 7.99 -4.89 -14.46
N ALA A 36 8.75 -5.61 -15.29
CA ALA A 36 10.03 -6.17 -14.86
C ALA A 36 11.02 -5.07 -14.42
N ASN A 37 11.09 -3.96 -15.16
CA ASN A 37 11.90 -2.80 -14.81
C ASN A 37 11.40 -2.11 -13.53
N CYS A 38 10.09 -1.87 -13.43
CA CYS A 38 9.44 -1.27 -12.25
C CYS A 38 9.67 -2.12 -11.01
N ARG A 39 9.44 -3.44 -11.11
CA ARG A 39 9.71 -4.42 -10.05
C ARG A 39 11.15 -4.39 -9.59
N ALA A 40 12.11 -4.33 -10.53
CA ALA A 40 13.52 -4.24 -10.18
C ALA A 40 13.83 -2.97 -9.38
N ALA A 41 13.27 -1.82 -9.77
CA ALA A 41 13.41 -0.57 -9.03
C ALA A 41 12.75 -0.62 -7.64
N LEU A 42 11.55 -1.18 -7.53
CA LEU A 42 10.83 -1.32 -6.25
C LEU A 42 11.60 -2.17 -5.25
N LEU A 43 12.30 -3.23 -5.70
CA LEU A 43 13.12 -4.09 -4.85
C LEU A 43 14.42 -3.43 -4.37
N GLN A 44 14.84 -2.31 -4.95
CA GLN A 44 15.97 -1.52 -4.46
C GLN A 44 15.57 -0.55 -3.34
N LEU A 45 14.26 -0.35 -3.12
CA LEU A 45 13.76 0.45 -2.01
C LEU A 45 13.81 -0.38 -0.71
N PRO A 46 13.93 0.25 0.47
CA PRO A 46 13.83 -0.43 1.77
C PRO A 46 12.38 -0.82 2.07
N LEU A 47 11.81 -1.69 1.22
CA LEU A 47 10.42 -2.11 1.24
C LEU A 47 10.30 -3.57 1.71
N HIS A 48 9.52 -3.76 2.76
CA HIS A 48 9.23 -5.06 3.34
C HIS A 48 7.87 -5.54 2.83
N ILE A 49 7.87 -6.59 2.02
CA ILE A 49 6.63 -7.25 1.60
C ILE A 49 6.15 -8.13 2.76
N ILE A 50 5.07 -7.72 3.42
CA ILE A 50 4.51 -8.43 4.58
C ILE A 50 3.46 -9.43 4.08
N PRO A 51 3.63 -10.75 4.28
CA PRO A 51 2.65 -11.74 3.84
C PRO A 51 1.24 -11.44 4.33
N ALA A 52 0.24 -11.66 3.47
CA ALA A 52 -1.15 -11.55 3.84
C ALA A 52 -1.63 -12.87 4.44
N ASP A 53 -1.67 -12.95 5.77
CA ASP A 53 -2.27 -14.06 6.50
C ASP A 53 -3.80 -13.88 6.64
N THR A 54 -4.44 -14.87 7.25
CA THR A 54 -5.89 -14.87 7.46
C THR A 54 -6.35 -13.72 8.34
N GLU A 55 -5.58 -13.36 9.37
CA GLU A 55 -5.92 -12.24 10.27
C GLU A 55 -5.93 -10.91 9.51
N LEU A 56 -4.91 -10.66 8.69
CA LEU A 56 -4.84 -9.47 7.85
C LEU A 56 -5.98 -9.44 6.81
N ALA A 57 -6.32 -10.61 6.24
CA ALA A 57 -7.40 -10.73 5.27
C ALA A 57 -8.78 -10.44 5.89
N GLU A 58 -9.04 -10.93 7.09
CA GLU A 58 -10.28 -10.66 7.83
C GLU A 58 -10.39 -9.19 8.22
N MET A 59 -9.29 -8.57 8.64
CA MET A 59 -9.24 -7.13 8.91
C MET A 59 -9.52 -6.30 7.65
N ALA A 60 -8.92 -6.67 6.51
CA ALA A 60 -9.18 -6.03 5.23
C ALA A 60 -10.64 -6.20 4.78
N ALA A 61 -11.24 -7.37 5.01
CA ALA A 61 -12.66 -7.59 4.74
C ALA A 61 -13.54 -6.63 5.57
N GLY A 62 -13.20 -6.42 6.84
CA GLY A 62 -13.87 -5.43 7.70
C GLY A 62 -13.80 -4.01 7.16
N PHE A 63 -12.62 -3.57 6.73
CA PHE A 63 -12.44 -2.25 6.09
C PHE A 63 -13.27 -2.10 4.82
N LYS A 64 -13.25 -3.09 3.94
CA LYS A 64 -14.01 -3.07 2.68
C LYS A 64 -15.53 -3.13 2.91
N ALA A 65 -15.99 -3.79 3.97
CA ALA A 65 -17.40 -3.85 4.33
C ALA A 65 -17.90 -2.52 4.91
N ALA A 66 -17.06 -1.84 5.70
CA ALA A 66 -17.40 -0.57 6.34
C ALA A 66 -17.27 0.63 5.39
N HIS A 67 -16.38 0.56 4.40
CA HIS A 67 -15.99 1.70 3.57
C HIS A 67 -15.98 1.34 2.08
N LYS A 68 -16.37 2.29 1.22
CA LYS A 68 -16.34 2.12 -0.23
C LYS A 68 -14.91 2.31 -0.76
N MET A 69 -14.11 1.24 -0.70
CA MET A 69 -12.73 1.20 -1.21
C MET A 69 -12.42 -0.10 -1.95
N SER A 70 -11.33 -0.11 -2.72
CA SER A 70 -10.85 -1.32 -3.39
C SER A 70 -10.40 -2.39 -2.37
N LEU A 71 -10.24 -3.64 -2.81
CA LEU A 71 -9.71 -4.68 -1.91
C LEU A 71 -8.22 -4.40 -1.58
N ALA A 72 -7.45 -3.89 -2.54
CA ALA A 72 -6.05 -3.54 -2.32
C ALA A 72 -5.90 -2.42 -1.28
N ASP A 73 -6.77 -1.41 -1.34
CA ASP A 73 -6.79 -0.32 -0.36
C ASP A 73 -7.19 -0.80 1.03
N ALA A 74 -8.16 -1.72 1.10
CA ALA A 74 -8.56 -2.32 2.35
C ALA A 74 -7.42 -3.12 3.00
N PHE A 75 -6.61 -3.83 2.22
CA PHE A 75 -5.40 -4.49 2.72
C PHE A 75 -4.31 -3.50 3.14
N ALA A 76 -4.15 -2.37 2.43
CA ALA A 76 -3.22 -1.33 2.83
C ALA A 76 -3.62 -0.70 4.18
N ALA A 77 -4.91 -0.41 4.36
CA ALA A 77 -5.46 0.09 5.63
C ALA A 77 -5.31 -0.93 6.76
N ALA A 78 -5.61 -2.21 6.49
CA ALA A 78 -5.43 -3.30 7.44
C ALA A 78 -3.97 -3.45 7.89
N LEU A 79 -3.03 -3.40 6.94
CA LEU A 79 -1.60 -3.52 7.25
C LEU A 79 -1.12 -2.34 8.10
N ALA A 80 -1.55 -1.12 7.78
CA ALA A 80 -1.23 0.07 8.56
C ALA A 80 -1.76 -0.05 10.00
N LYS A 81 -3.00 -0.52 10.17
CA LYS A 81 -3.61 -0.77 11.49
C LYS A 81 -2.85 -1.85 12.28
N GLN A 82 -2.55 -2.99 11.65
CA GLN A 82 -1.86 -4.11 12.28
C GLN A 82 -0.44 -3.72 12.74
N LYS A 83 0.29 -2.95 11.92
CA LYS A 83 1.66 -2.51 12.23
C LYS A 83 1.73 -1.22 13.05
N LYS A 84 0.58 -0.60 13.37
CA LYS A 84 0.49 0.74 13.99
C LYS A 84 1.34 1.77 13.22
N ALA A 85 1.39 1.63 11.90
CA ALA A 85 2.18 2.44 11.00
C ALA A 85 1.33 3.55 10.39
N GLU A 86 2.00 4.55 9.82
CA GLU A 86 1.36 5.57 8.98
C GLU A 86 1.17 5.02 7.57
N LEU A 87 -0.06 5.09 7.06
CA LEU A 87 -0.36 4.75 5.67
C LEU A 87 0.00 5.95 4.78
N VAL A 88 0.97 5.76 3.88
CA VAL A 88 1.32 6.79 2.89
C VAL A 88 0.50 6.55 1.62
N ALA A 89 -0.39 7.49 1.28
CA ALA A 89 -1.28 7.37 0.14
C ALA A 89 -1.56 8.73 -0.52
N GLY A 90 -1.79 8.71 -1.83
CA GLY A 90 -2.29 9.87 -2.59
C GLY A 90 -3.80 9.82 -2.87
N ASP A 91 -4.44 8.67 -2.63
CA ASP A 91 -5.85 8.45 -3.00
C ASP A 91 -6.82 8.99 -1.94
N PRO A 92 -7.68 9.98 -2.25
CA PRO A 92 -8.63 10.54 -1.30
C PRO A 92 -9.64 9.54 -0.72
N GLU A 93 -9.82 8.34 -1.31
CA GLU A 93 -10.66 7.27 -0.75
C GLU A 93 -10.26 6.90 0.68
N PHE A 94 -8.98 7.02 1.02
CA PHE A 94 -8.48 6.75 2.37
C PHE A 94 -8.96 7.74 3.43
N LYS A 95 -9.59 8.87 3.07
CA LYS A 95 -10.22 9.78 4.05
C LYS A 95 -11.25 9.07 4.92
N ALA A 96 -11.92 8.05 4.39
CA ALA A 96 -12.93 7.28 5.11
C ALA A 96 -12.37 6.55 6.34
N VAL A 97 -11.07 6.23 6.36
CA VAL A 97 -10.41 5.46 7.44
C VAL A 97 -9.49 6.30 8.34
N GLN A 98 -9.47 7.63 8.18
CA GLN A 98 -8.61 8.52 9.00
C GLN A 98 -8.92 8.48 10.51
N GLY A 99 -10.12 8.04 10.90
CA GLY A 99 -10.47 7.82 12.30
C GLY A 99 -9.90 6.52 12.89
N GLU A 100 -9.44 5.59 12.04
CA GLU A 100 -8.97 4.27 12.44
C GLU A 100 -7.45 4.08 12.28
N ILE A 101 -6.84 4.80 11.33
CA ILE A 101 -5.41 4.73 11.01
C ILE A 101 -4.81 6.12 10.76
N LYS A 102 -3.50 6.25 10.98
CA LYS A 102 -2.75 7.45 10.61
C LYS A 102 -2.49 7.45 9.10
N ILE A 103 -2.64 8.60 8.46
CA ILE A 103 -2.49 8.74 7.01
C ILE A 103 -1.54 9.91 6.68
N GLY A 104 -0.46 9.59 5.98
CA GLY A 104 0.49 10.53 5.41
C GLY A 104 0.14 10.79 3.96
N TRP A 105 -0.44 11.96 3.67
CA TRP A 105 -0.86 12.31 2.33
C TRP A 105 0.33 12.69 1.45
N LEU A 106 0.46 12.03 0.29
CA LEU A 106 1.39 12.44 -0.75
C LEU A 106 0.93 13.79 -1.33
N LYS A 107 1.85 14.76 -1.42
CA LYS A 107 1.63 16.10 -1.99
C LYS A 107 2.10 16.18 -3.43
#